data_AF-A0A521X7P7-F1
#
_entry.id   AF-A0A521X7P7-F1
#
_cell.length_a   1.000
_cell.length_b   1.000
_cell.length_c   1.000
_cell.angle_alpha   90.00
_cell.angle_beta   90.00
_cell.angle_gamma   90.00
#
_symmetry.space_group_name_H-M   'P 1'
#
loop_
_entity.id
_entity.type
_entity.pdbx_description
1 polymer ?
#
loop_
_entity_poly.entity_id
_entity_poly.type
_entity_poly.pdbx_seq_one_letter_code
_entity_poly.pdbx_strand_id
1 'polypeptide(L)'
;MREQDLSEDLQKQVQQAAATGTALRIVGSDSKAFYGGACQATTPLPMAGHRGIIDYEPSELVITARSGTSLNNITSLLAQHRQMLAFEPPGFGEYATLGGTLACGFSGSRRPFVGSARDFMLGCKIINGGGEVLNFGGRVMKNVAGFDVSRLMVGALGSLGVLLEVSLRVLPIPKSELTLAYTLSAGEAVTKMNALSVRPWPLSASAYDGEQLRVRLSGAQAAVQAAARQLGGDTDVQGECFWQDLREQRLTYFQQPGNLWRISVAPASASLSLSGDWFLDWGGALRWLKTEEPAEAIHAATAKVGGYAVCFRGNNKTDWIRLDPALMALQQKIRAAFDPLKLFNPGRLHR
;
A
#
# COMPACT_ATOMS: atom_id res chain seq x y z
N MET A 1 -25.72 -0.18 -7.54
CA MET A 1 -25.28 -0.43 -6.14
C MET A 1 -26.04 0.54 -5.24
N ARG A 2 -26.52 0.13 -4.05
CA ARG A 2 -27.13 1.09 -3.12
C ARG A 2 -26.03 1.88 -2.43
N GLU A 3 -25.91 3.15 -2.79
CA GLU A 3 -25.10 4.13 -2.07
C GLU A 3 -25.65 4.33 -0.67
N GLN A 4 -24.76 4.59 0.28
CA GLN A 4 -25.14 4.77 1.67
C GLN A 4 -24.14 5.71 2.34
N ASP A 5 -24.68 6.85 2.79
CA ASP A 5 -23.94 7.81 3.59
C ASP A 5 -24.22 7.57 5.08
N LEU A 6 -23.18 7.19 5.80
CA LEU A 6 -23.20 6.99 7.25
C LEU A 6 -22.40 8.06 8.02
N SER A 7 -22.10 9.21 7.40
CA SER A 7 -21.21 10.21 8.02
C SER A 7 -21.70 10.66 9.40
N GLU A 8 -22.99 10.99 9.54
CA GLU A 8 -23.58 11.43 10.81
C GLU A 8 -23.58 10.32 11.87
N ASP A 9 -23.92 9.09 11.49
CA ASP A 9 -23.96 7.95 12.41
C ASP A 9 -22.57 7.54 12.88
N LEU A 10 -21.57 7.59 11.99
CA LEU A 10 -20.17 7.37 12.34
C LEU A 10 -19.66 8.48 13.26
N GLN A 11 -20.02 9.73 13.00
CA GLN A 11 -19.65 10.86 13.86
C GLN A 11 -20.24 10.71 15.27
N LYS A 12 -21.53 10.38 15.38
CA LYS A 12 -22.19 10.13 16.67
C LYS A 12 -21.51 9.00 17.45
N GLN A 13 -21.13 7.91 16.78
CA GLN A 13 -20.40 6.80 17.42
C GLN A 13 -19.03 7.24 17.95
N VAL A 14 -18.29 8.07 17.21
CA VAL A 14 -17.01 8.61 17.67
C VAL A 14 -17.20 9.58 18.84
N GLN A 15 -18.19 10.46 18.77
CA GLN A 15 -18.50 11.39 19.87
C GLN A 15 -18.91 10.65 21.15
N GLN A 16 -19.71 9.59 21.02
CA GLN A 16 -20.07 8.73 22.14
C GLN A 16 -18.84 8.04 22.73
N ALA A 17 -17.97 7.47 21.88
CA ALA A 17 -16.72 6.86 22.30
C ALA A 17 -15.77 7.84 23.00
N ALA A 18 -15.71 9.09 22.52
CA ALA A 18 -14.95 10.16 23.17
C ALA A 18 -15.51 10.50 24.54
N ALA A 19 -16.84 10.59 24.69
CA ALA A 19 -17.50 10.86 25.96
C ALA A 19 -17.30 9.73 26.99
N THR A 20 -17.23 8.48 26.54
CA THR A 20 -17.06 7.30 27.43
C THR A 20 -15.62 6.82 27.56
N GLY A 21 -14.65 7.43 26.85
CA GLY A 21 -13.27 6.96 26.77
C GLY A 21 -13.13 5.56 26.16
N THR A 22 -14.09 5.13 25.34
CA THR A 22 -14.09 3.78 24.75
C THR A 22 -13.29 3.77 23.45
N ALA A 23 -12.16 3.06 23.45
CA ALA A 23 -11.37 2.92 22.24
C ALA A 23 -12.13 2.12 21.15
N LEU A 24 -11.97 2.57 19.90
CA LEU A 24 -12.62 2.03 18.72
C LEU A 24 -11.62 1.30 17.82
N ARG A 25 -12.06 0.14 17.33
CA ARG A 25 -11.41 -0.64 16.27
C ARG A 25 -12.04 -0.29 14.93
N ILE A 26 -11.43 0.63 14.19
CA ILE A 26 -11.89 1.02 12.85
C ILE A 26 -11.63 -0.16 11.91
N VAL A 27 -12.69 -0.66 11.27
CA VAL A 27 -12.61 -1.88 10.45
C VAL A 27 -13.36 -1.71 9.12
N GLY A 28 -12.67 -2.00 8.02
CA GLY A 28 -13.28 -2.15 6.69
C GLY A 28 -13.89 -3.54 6.55
N SER A 29 -13.39 -4.34 5.61
CA SER A 29 -13.73 -5.77 5.48
C SER A 29 -12.82 -6.71 6.24
N ASP A 30 -11.89 -6.18 7.03
CA ASP A 30 -10.93 -6.92 7.85
C ASP A 30 -9.93 -7.83 7.09
N SER A 31 -9.91 -7.77 5.76
CA SER A 31 -8.94 -8.48 4.87
C SER A 31 -7.45 -8.25 5.21
N LYS A 32 -7.14 -7.19 5.96
CA LYS A 32 -5.78 -6.79 6.33
C LYS A 32 -5.52 -6.85 7.84
N ALA A 33 -6.36 -7.56 8.60
CA ALA A 33 -6.28 -7.64 10.07
C ALA A 33 -4.90 -8.09 10.57
N PHE A 34 -4.22 -8.95 9.80
CA PHE A 34 -2.90 -9.52 10.10
C PHE A 34 -1.77 -8.49 10.18
N TYR A 35 -1.93 -7.31 9.56
CA TYR A 35 -0.87 -6.30 9.45
C TYR A 35 -1.02 -5.18 10.46
N GLY A 36 0.08 -4.69 11.03
CA GLY A 36 0.08 -3.45 11.83
C GLY A 36 0.15 -3.64 13.34
N GLY A 37 0.52 -4.82 13.85
CA GLY A 37 0.54 -5.13 15.30
C GLY A 37 -0.85 -5.48 15.86
N ALA A 38 -0.97 -5.77 17.15
CA ALA A 38 -2.27 -6.09 17.77
C ALA A 38 -3.06 -4.81 18.11
N CYS A 39 -4.33 -4.74 17.70
CA CYS A 39 -5.24 -3.70 18.15
C CYS A 39 -5.76 -4.04 19.55
N GLN A 40 -5.67 -3.11 20.49
CA GLN A 40 -6.14 -3.27 21.88
C GLN A 40 -7.64 -3.01 22.02
N ALA A 41 -8.23 -2.20 21.12
CA ALA A 41 -9.66 -1.94 21.12
C ALA A 41 -10.47 -3.15 20.63
N THR A 42 -11.58 -3.44 21.33
CA THR A 42 -12.52 -4.51 21.00
C THR A 42 -13.80 -4.00 20.34
N THR A 43 -14.21 -2.76 20.62
CA THR A 43 -15.43 -2.14 20.07
C THR A 43 -15.23 -1.81 18.58
N PRO A 44 -15.93 -2.47 17.64
CA PRO A 44 -15.75 -2.20 16.22
C PRO A 44 -16.44 -0.90 15.79
N LEU A 45 -15.80 -0.16 14.89
CA LEU A 45 -16.41 0.90 14.09
C LEU A 45 -16.44 0.44 12.62
N PRO A 46 -17.54 -0.18 12.15
CA PRO A 46 -17.60 -0.79 10.83
C PRO A 46 -17.77 0.25 9.72
N MET A 47 -16.84 0.25 8.76
CA MET A 47 -16.79 1.24 7.68
C MET A 47 -17.41 0.76 6.37
N ALA A 48 -17.55 -0.57 6.16
CA ALA A 48 -18.00 -1.14 4.88
C ALA A 48 -19.42 -0.68 4.45
N GLY A 49 -20.25 -0.25 5.40
CA GLY A 49 -21.56 0.34 5.12
C GLY A 49 -21.50 1.73 4.50
N HIS A 50 -20.47 2.53 4.80
CA HIS A 50 -20.29 3.89 4.29
C HIS A 50 -19.69 3.84 2.87
N ARG A 51 -20.54 3.71 1.84
CA ARG A 51 -20.12 3.34 0.48
C ARG A 51 -20.85 4.11 -0.62
N GLY A 52 -20.23 4.26 -1.76
CA GLY A 52 -20.77 4.99 -2.92
C GLY A 52 -19.72 5.90 -3.53
N ILE A 53 -19.92 6.24 -4.80
CA ILE A 53 -19.07 7.18 -5.53
C ILE A 53 -19.69 8.55 -5.33
N ILE A 54 -18.92 9.50 -4.81
CA ILE A 54 -19.42 10.85 -4.54
C ILE A 54 -19.29 11.70 -5.79
N ASP A 55 -18.16 11.56 -6.48
CA ASP A 55 -17.84 12.32 -7.68
C ASP A 55 -16.86 11.51 -8.52
N TYR A 56 -17.01 11.54 -9.83
CA TYR A 56 -16.06 10.92 -10.74
C TYR A 56 -16.01 11.72 -12.03
N GLU A 57 -14.84 12.30 -12.31
CA GLU A 57 -14.57 13.10 -13.49
C GLU A 57 -13.51 12.39 -14.35
N PRO A 58 -13.93 11.54 -15.31
CA PRO A 58 -13.00 10.75 -16.11
C PRO A 58 -12.00 11.61 -16.91
N SER A 59 -12.41 12.79 -17.40
CA SER A 59 -11.54 13.70 -18.14
C SER A 59 -10.45 14.31 -17.27
N GLU A 60 -10.76 14.58 -16.00
CA GLU A 60 -9.83 15.14 -15.01
C GLU A 60 -8.98 14.06 -14.32
N LEU A 61 -9.26 12.79 -14.57
CA LEU A 61 -8.60 11.65 -13.93
C LEU A 61 -8.70 11.68 -12.40
N VAL A 62 -9.87 12.09 -11.87
CA VAL A 62 -10.12 12.17 -10.42
C VAL A 62 -11.38 11.41 -10.07
N ILE A 63 -11.31 10.61 -9.00
CA ILE A 63 -12.46 9.95 -8.38
C ILE A 63 -12.52 10.28 -6.90
N THR A 64 -13.71 10.60 -6.40
CA THR A 64 -14.00 10.76 -4.97
C THR A 64 -15.03 9.72 -4.54
N ALA A 65 -14.69 8.92 -3.53
CA ALA A 65 -15.56 7.86 -3.05
C ALA A 65 -15.57 7.78 -1.53
N ARG A 66 -16.66 7.23 -1.01
CA ARG A 66 -16.77 6.87 0.41
C ARG A 66 -15.82 5.72 0.74
N SER A 67 -15.21 5.77 1.92
CA SER A 67 -14.10 4.89 2.32
C SER A 67 -14.49 3.41 2.44
N GLY A 68 -15.76 3.10 2.70
CA GLY A 68 -16.30 1.74 2.69
C GLY A 68 -16.56 1.15 1.31
N THR A 69 -16.40 1.94 0.24
CA THR A 69 -16.58 1.46 -1.13
C THR A 69 -15.58 0.35 -1.45
N SER A 70 -16.06 -0.77 -2.00
CA SER A 70 -15.22 -1.89 -2.40
C SER A 70 -14.26 -1.49 -3.53
N LEU A 71 -13.01 -1.96 -3.45
CA LEU A 71 -12.04 -1.81 -4.52
C LEU A 71 -12.56 -2.40 -5.83
N ASN A 72 -13.25 -3.55 -5.81
CA ASN A 72 -13.79 -4.18 -7.02
C ASN A 72 -14.79 -3.28 -7.75
N ASN A 73 -15.60 -2.51 -7.00
CA ASN A 73 -16.55 -1.59 -7.61
C ASN A 73 -15.83 -0.39 -8.23
N ILE A 74 -14.81 0.13 -7.54
CA ILE A 74 -13.99 1.23 -8.07
C ILE A 74 -13.25 0.77 -9.33
N THR A 75 -12.57 -0.36 -9.30
CA THR A 75 -11.83 -0.87 -10.46
C THR A 75 -12.75 -1.17 -11.63
N SER A 76 -13.94 -1.75 -11.38
CA SER A 76 -14.94 -1.99 -12.42
C SER A 76 -15.46 -0.71 -13.05
N LEU A 77 -15.72 0.33 -12.25
CA LEU A 77 -16.13 1.65 -12.76
C LEU A 77 -15.02 2.28 -13.61
N LEU A 78 -13.78 2.31 -13.10
CA LEU A 78 -12.65 2.90 -13.83
C LEU A 78 -12.37 2.16 -15.15
N ALA A 79 -12.53 0.83 -15.18
CA ALA A 79 -12.34 0.03 -16.38
C ALA A 79 -13.28 0.43 -17.53
N GLN A 80 -14.51 0.89 -17.22
CA GLN A 80 -15.47 1.38 -18.24
C GLN A 80 -14.92 2.59 -19.01
N HIS A 81 -14.03 3.37 -18.40
CA HIS A 81 -13.36 4.52 -19.02
C HIS A 81 -11.89 4.24 -19.38
N ARG A 82 -11.49 2.95 -19.37
CA ARG A 82 -10.09 2.50 -19.51
C ARG A 82 -9.12 3.20 -18.56
N GLN A 83 -9.50 3.32 -17.30
CA GLN A 83 -8.69 3.89 -16.23
C GLN A 83 -8.42 2.86 -15.13
N MET A 84 -7.46 3.14 -14.27
CA MET A 84 -7.03 2.25 -13.20
C MET A 84 -6.52 3.00 -11.97
N LEU A 85 -6.55 2.32 -10.82
CA LEU A 85 -5.76 2.68 -9.64
C LEU A 85 -4.30 2.25 -9.88
N ALA A 86 -3.49 3.16 -10.41
CA ALA A 86 -2.16 2.84 -10.93
C ALA A 86 -1.12 2.41 -9.89
N PHE A 87 -1.36 2.68 -8.60
CA PHE A 87 -0.53 2.13 -7.52
C PHE A 87 -0.81 0.64 -7.23
N GLU A 88 -1.73 0.01 -7.98
CA GLU A 88 -2.04 -1.42 -7.93
C GLU A 88 -2.32 -1.94 -6.51
N PRO A 89 -3.36 -1.43 -5.83
CA PRO A 89 -3.64 -1.80 -4.45
C PRO A 89 -3.91 -3.30 -4.30
N PRO A 90 -3.27 -3.97 -3.32
CA PRO A 90 -3.63 -5.34 -2.99
C PRO A 90 -4.92 -5.41 -2.19
N GLY A 91 -5.84 -6.27 -2.64
CA GLY A 91 -7.09 -6.54 -1.94
C GLY A 91 -6.89 -7.42 -0.69
N PHE A 92 -6.12 -8.50 -0.82
CA PHE A 92 -6.02 -9.59 0.17
C PHE A 92 -7.39 -10.14 0.58
N GLY A 93 -8.34 -10.10 -0.36
CA GLY A 93 -9.73 -10.47 -0.14
C GLY A 93 -10.66 -9.76 -1.13
N GLU A 94 -11.78 -10.39 -1.44
CA GLU A 94 -12.74 -9.91 -2.43
C GLU A 94 -13.45 -8.61 -1.99
N TYR A 95 -13.63 -8.43 -0.69
CA TYR A 95 -14.40 -7.32 -0.12
C TYR A 95 -13.52 -6.15 0.35
N ALA A 96 -12.26 -6.06 -0.09
CA ALA A 96 -11.35 -4.99 0.32
C ALA A 96 -11.96 -3.60 0.08
N THR A 97 -11.97 -2.74 1.10
CA THR A 97 -12.50 -1.37 0.99
C THR A 97 -11.41 -0.37 0.61
N LEU A 98 -11.81 0.74 -0.01
CA LEU A 98 -10.92 1.85 -0.36
C LEU A 98 -10.17 2.38 0.87
N GLY A 99 -10.90 2.70 1.93
CA GLY A 99 -10.37 3.24 3.17
C GLY A 99 -9.41 2.29 3.87
N GLY A 100 -9.74 0.99 3.94
CA GLY A 100 -8.85 -0.01 4.53
C GLY A 100 -7.54 -0.16 3.74
N THR A 101 -7.63 -0.10 2.42
CA THR A 101 -6.47 -0.16 1.53
C THR A 101 -5.53 1.03 1.72
N LEU A 102 -6.09 2.25 1.77
CA LEU A 102 -5.30 3.47 1.97
C LEU A 102 -4.75 3.55 3.40
N ALA A 103 -5.55 3.19 4.41
CA ALA A 103 -5.09 3.14 5.79
C ALA A 103 -3.91 2.18 5.99
N CYS A 104 -3.85 1.07 5.24
CA CYS A 104 -2.69 0.17 5.24
C CYS A 104 -1.52 0.65 4.36
N GLY A 105 -1.75 1.59 3.45
CA GLY A 105 -0.71 2.22 2.64
C GLY A 105 -0.01 1.30 1.64
N PHE A 106 -0.65 0.19 1.25
CA PHE A 106 -0.06 -0.77 0.34
C PHE A 106 -0.16 -0.34 -1.12
N SER A 107 0.82 -0.79 -1.90
CA SER A 107 0.91 -0.56 -3.35
C SER A 107 1.53 -1.81 -3.99
N GLY A 108 1.17 -2.10 -5.22
CA GLY A 108 1.70 -3.22 -6.00
C GLY A 108 3.03 -2.88 -6.69
N SER A 109 3.43 -3.73 -7.61
CA SER A 109 4.76 -3.70 -8.24
C SER A 109 5.02 -2.46 -9.10
N ARG A 110 3.97 -1.70 -9.47
CA ARG A 110 4.09 -0.43 -10.19
C ARG A 110 4.55 0.77 -9.35
N ARG A 111 4.59 0.63 -8.02
CA ARG A 111 4.94 1.71 -7.09
C ARG A 111 6.16 2.56 -7.48
N PRO A 112 7.36 1.98 -7.72
CA PRO A 112 8.55 2.80 -7.97
C PRO A 112 8.52 3.48 -9.35
N PHE A 113 7.68 3.02 -10.27
CA PHE A 113 7.64 3.52 -11.65
C PHE A 113 6.56 4.59 -11.85
N VAL A 114 5.47 4.52 -11.09
CA VAL A 114 4.28 5.37 -11.32
C VAL A 114 3.77 6.07 -10.05
N GLY A 115 4.20 5.62 -8.87
CA GLY A 115 3.84 6.22 -7.59
C GLY A 115 3.11 5.24 -6.66
N SER A 116 3.19 5.53 -5.37
CA SER A 116 2.52 4.82 -4.28
C SER A 116 1.10 5.33 -4.04
N ALA A 117 0.30 4.60 -3.24
CA ALA A 117 -1.01 5.04 -2.78
C ALA A 117 -1.00 6.49 -2.24
N ARG A 118 0.09 6.88 -1.57
CA ARG A 118 0.29 8.23 -1.04
C ARG A 118 0.40 9.29 -2.13
N ASP A 119 1.04 8.96 -3.25
CA ASP A 119 1.25 9.88 -4.37
C ASP A 119 -0.04 10.10 -5.19
N PHE A 120 -0.99 9.17 -5.08
CA PHE A 120 -2.32 9.25 -5.70
C PHE A 120 -3.39 9.91 -4.82
N MET A 121 -3.11 10.13 -3.53
CA MET A 121 -4.01 10.78 -2.59
C MET A 121 -4.06 12.30 -2.86
N LEU A 122 -5.24 12.82 -3.21
CA LEU A 122 -5.46 14.25 -3.47
C LEU A 122 -6.13 14.97 -2.29
N GLY A 123 -6.99 14.26 -1.56
CA GLY A 123 -7.73 14.80 -0.43
C GLY A 123 -8.53 13.75 0.31
N CYS A 124 -8.99 14.09 1.51
CA CYS A 124 -9.89 13.26 2.29
C CYS A 124 -10.75 14.07 3.25
N LYS A 125 -11.89 13.48 3.62
CA LYS A 125 -12.72 13.89 4.75
C LYS A 125 -12.58 12.87 5.86
N ILE A 126 -12.37 13.31 7.10
CA ILE A 126 -12.12 12.42 8.24
C ILE A 126 -12.95 12.82 9.46
N ILE A 127 -13.09 11.90 10.42
CA ILE A 127 -13.48 12.21 11.80
C ILE A 127 -12.23 12.07 12.69
N ASN A 128 -11.88 13.11 13.44
CA ASN A 128 -10.77 13.07 14.40
C ASN A 128 -11.22 12.48 15.76
N GLY A 129 -10.29 12.30 16.72
CA GLY A 129 -10.60 11.71 18.02
C GLY A 129 -11.50 12.58 18.91
N GLY A 130 -11.72 13.84 18.55
CA GLY A 130 -12.72 14.71 19.17
C GLY A 130 -14.12 14.56 18.58
N GLY A 131 -14.30 13.77 17.52
CA GLY A 131 -15.59 13.65 16.81
C GLY A 131 -15.88 14.81 15.85
N GLU A 132 -14.88 15.60 15.50
CA GLU A 132 -14.98 16.69 14.52
C GLU A 132 -14.78 16.16 13.11
N VAL A 133 -15.57 16.66 12.16
CA VAL A 133 -15.40 16.34 10.73
C VAL A 133 -14.44 17.34 10.12
N LEU A 134 -13.31 16.85 9.64
CA LEU A 134 -12.24 17.66 9.04
C LEU A 134 -12.06 17.31 7.56
N ASN A 135 -11.74 18.33 6.75
CA ASN A 135 -11.46 18.17 5.32
C ASN A 135 -10.01 18.58 5.05
N PHE A 136 -9.28 17.73 4.31
CA PHE A 136 -7.89 17.94 3.96
C PHE A 136 -7.66 17.74 2.46
N GLY A 137 -6.82 18.58 1.87
CA GLY A 137 -6.55 18.56 0.43
C GLY A 137 -7.71 19.10 -0.39
N GLY A 138 -7.77 18.70 -1.66
CA GLY A 138 -8.78 19.18 -2.60
C GLY A 138 -8.76 18.41 -3.92
N ARG A 139 -9.69 18.69 -4.82
CA ARG A 139 -9.79 18.00 -6.12
C ARG A 139 -8.72 18.45 -7.13
N VAL A 140 -8.00 19.52 -6.85
CA VAL A 140 -7.05 20.16 -7.79
C VAL A 140 -5.59 19.81 -7.47
N MET A 141 -4.77 19.61 -8.51
CA MET A 141 -3.35 19.24 -8.37
C MET A 141 -2.45 20.32 -7.75
N LYS A 142 -2.94 21.55 -7.53
CA LYS A 142 -2.19 22.64 -6.91
C LYS A 142 -2.76 22.95 -5.52
N ASN A 143 -2.22 22.31 -4.49
CA ASN A 143 -2.43 22.70 -3.09
C ASN A 143 -1.14 23.38 -2.59
N VAL A 144 -1.14 24.72 -2.55
CA VAL A 144 0.10 25.53 -2.32
C VAL A 144 0.16 26.12 -0.90
N ALA A 145 -0.69 25.69 0.04
CA ALA A 145 -0.64 26.14 1.43
C ALA A 145 -0.98 25.03 2.42
N GLY A 146 -0.17 24.89 3.47
CA GLY A 146 -0.40 23.96 4.59
C GLY A 146 0.34 22.61 4.48
N PHE A 147 0.25 21.82 5.55
CA PHE A 147 0.78 20.45 5.58
C PHE A 147 -0.16 19.50 4.83
N ASP A 148 0.40 18.57 4.06
CA ASP A 148 -0.37 17.56 3.31
C ASP A 148 -0.85 16.43 4.22
N VAL A 149 -1.86 16.74 5.03
CA VAL A 149 -2.49 15.81 5.97
C VAL A 149 -3.14 14.63 5.24
N SER A 150 -3.74 14.87 4.06
CA SER A 150 -4.34 13.81 3.25
C SER A 150 -3.37 12.67 3.00
N ARG A 151 -2.12 12.99 2.65
CA ARG A 151 -1.08 11.99 2.44
C ARG A 151 -0.57 11.34 3.73
N LEU A 152 -0.73 11.97 4.89
CA LEU A 152 -0.41 11.34 6.20
C LEU A 152 -1.40 10.25 6.57
N MET A 153 -2.65 10.32 6.11
CA MET A 153 -3.66 9.27 6.38
C MET A 153 -3.30 7.93 5.72
N VAL A 154 -2.52 7.96 4.64
CA VAL A 154 -2.09 6.76 3.93
C VAL A 154 -1.02 6.03 4.74
N GLY A 155 -1.30 4.79 5.15
CA GLY A 155 -0.43 4.00 6.03
C GLY A 155 -0.60 4.29 7.53
N ALA A 156 -1.53 5.18 7.91
CA ALA A 156 -1.79 5.52 9.32
C ALA A 156 -2.50 4.41 10.10
N LEU A 157 -2.97 3.35 9.45
CA LEU A 157 -3.71 2.23 10.06
C LEU A 157 -4.92 2.69 10.88
N GLY A 158 -5.55 3.80 10.48
CA GLY A 158 -6.69 4.41 11.18
C GLY A 158 -6.33 5.17 12.46
N SER A 159 -5.06 5.25 12.84
CA SER A 159 -4.63 5.90 14.10
C SER A 159 -4.73 7.43 14.11
N LEU A 160 -4.93 8.06 12.94
CA LEU A 160 -5.04 9.52 12.80
C LEU A 160 -6.49 9.97 12.52
N GLY A 161 -7.45 9.06 12.49
CA GLY A 161 -8.84 9.39 12.22
C GLY A 161 -9.58 8.36 11.38
N VAL A 162 -10.90 8.48 11.40
CA VAL A 162 -11.82 7.69 10.58
C VAL A 162 -11.92 8.33 9.20
N LEU A 163 -11.42 7.67 8.15
CA LEU A 163 -11.62 8.12 6.77
C LEU A 163 -13.10 8.00 6.39
N LEU A 164 -13.75 9.11 6.04
CA LEU A 164 -15.10 9.13 5.46
C LEU A 164 -15.02 9.09 3.94
N GLU A 165 -14.34 10.07 3.36
CA GLU A 165 -14.26 10.26 1.91
C GLU A 165 -12.82 10.39 1.47
N VAL A 166 -12.52 9.94 0.26
CA VAL A 166 -11.18 9.99 -0.32
C VAL A 166 -11.29 10.40 -1.78
N SER A 167 -10.51 11.41 -2.16
CA SER A 167 -10.27 11.81 -3.55
C SER A 167 -8.93 11.28 -4.02
N LEU A 168 -8.93 10.51 -5.09
CA LEU A 168 -7.74 9.93 -5.71
C LEU A 168 -7.59 10.39 -7.15
N ARG A 169 -6.34 10.61 -7.54
CA ARG A 169 -5.98 10.59 -8.96
C ARG A 169 -6.04 9.16 -9.48
N VAL A 170 -6.51 8.98 -10.70
CA VAL A 170 -6.45 7.71 -11.45
C VAL A 170 -5.62 7.90 -12.71
N LEU A 171 -5.23 6.82 -13.40
CA LEU A 171 -4.51 6.94 -14.66
C LEU A 171 -5.16 6.07 -15.74
N PRO A 172 -4.94 6.39 -17.03
CA PRO A 172 -5.32 5.50 -18.11
C PRO A 172 -4.65 4.13 -17.98
N ILE A 173 -5.39 3.08 -18.34
CA ILE A 173 -4.83 1.74 -18.57
C ILE A 173 -3.88 1.82 -19.78
N PRO A 174 -2.65 1.27 -19.68
CA PRO A 174 -1.71 1.22 -20.79
C PRO A 174 -2.30 0.51 -22.02
N LYS A 175 -1.95 0.96 -23.24
CA LYS A 175 -2.46 0.34 -24.48
C LYS A 175 -1.92 -1.09 -24.68
N SER A 176 -0.75 -1.38 -24.13
CA SER A 176 -0.09 -2.67 -24.22
C SER A 176 0.74 -2.90 -22.97
N GLU A 177 0.72 -4.13 -22.47
CA GLU A 177 1.67 -4.63 -21.49
C GLU A 177 2.35 -5.90 -22.03
N LEU A 178 3.62 -6.09 -21.69
CA LEU A 178 4.41 -7.28 -22.05
C LEU A 178 5.34 -7.60 -20.89
N THR A 179 5.45 -8.88 -20.54
CA THR A 179 6.39 -9.34 -19.50
C THR A 179 7.54 -10.11 -20.13
N LEU A 180 8.77 -9.75 -19.75
CA LEU A 180 9.99 -10.45 -20.12
C LEU A 180 10.49 -11.22 -18.90
N ALA A 181 10.95 -12.45 -19.10
CA ALA A 181 11.56 -13.29 -18.09
C ALA A 181 13.04 -13.55 -18.41
N TYR A 182 13.87 -13.64 -17.36
CA TYR A 182 15.28 -13.97 -17.43
C TYR A 182 15.63 -14.93 -16.29
N THR A 183 16.16 -16.10 -16.61
CA THR A 183 16.76 -17.00 -15.61
C THR A 183 18.13 -16.45 -15.21
N LEU A 184 18.27 -16.02 -13.95
CA LEU A 184 19.44 -15.31 -13.44
C LEU A 184 19.72 -15.72 -12.01
N SER A 185 20.99 -15.67 -11.60
CA SER A 185 21.33 -15.68 -10.18
C SER A 185 20.82 -14.41 -9.49
N ALA A 186 20.68 -14.44 -8.16
CA ALA A 186 20.19 -13.30 -7.39
C ALA A 186 21.03 -12.02 -7.60
N GLY A 187 22.36 -12.16 -7.68
CA GLY A 187 23.26 -11.02 -7.91
C GLY A 187 23.11 -10.42 -9.32
N GLU A 188 22.95 -11.27 -10.33
CA GLU A 188 22.70 -10.83 -11.71
C GLU A 188 21.33 -10.17 -11.85
N ALA A 189 20.30 -10.69 -11.16
CA ALA A 189 18.96 -10.10 -11.15
C ALA A 189 18.97 -8.68 -10.57
N VAL A 190 19.64 -8.46 -9.43
CA VAL A 190 19.82 -7.12 -8.84
C VAL A 190 20.59 -6.20 -9.80
N THR A 191 21.68 -6.69 -10.39
CA THR A 191 22.47 -5.93 -11.37
C THR A 191 21.62 -5.50 -12.57
N LYS A 192 20.80 -6.42 -13.11
CA LYS A 192 19.90 -6.13 -14.22
C LYS A 192 18.80 -5.15 -13.84
N MET A 193 18.16 -5.29 -12.69
CA MET A 193 17.17 -4.31 -12.19
C MET A 193 17.77 -2.90 -12.03
N ASN A 194 19.01 -2.80 -11.53
CA ASN A 194 19.70 -1.53 -11.42
C ASN A 194 20.05 -0.94 -12.79
N ALA A 195 20.51 -1.74 -13.75
CA ALA A 195 20.79 -1.26 -15.10
C ALA A 195 19.52 -0.76 -15.82
N LEU A 196 18.37 -1.38 -15.54
CA LEU A 196 17.07 -0.99 -16.07
C LEU A 196 16.59 0.37 -15.52
N SER A 197 16.97 0.77 -14.31
CA SER A 197 16.50 2.03 -13.72
C SER A 197 17.20 3.28 -14.26
N VAL A 198 18.35 3.12 -14.93
CA VAL A 198 19.18 4.23 -15.46
C VAL A 198 18.67 4.75 -16.81
N ARG A 199 17.80 4.00 -17.50
CA ARG A 199 17.26 4.37 -18.82
C ARG A 199 15.74 4.54 -18.77
N PRO A 200 15.15 5.39 -19.63
CA PRO A 200 13.71 5.66 -19.66
C PRO A 200 12.94 4.54 -20.40
N TRP A 201 13.13 3.30 -19.98
CA TRP A 201 12.34 2.19 -20.46
C TRP A 201 10.87 2.35 -20.03
N PRO A 202 9.90 1.81 -20.79
CA PRO A 202 8.49 1.81 -20.39
C PRO A 202 8.22 0.78 -19.27
N LEU A 203 9.03 0.78 -18.21
CA LEU A 203 8.96 -0.16 -17.10
C LEU A 203 7.77 0.18 -16.20
N SER A 204 7.08 -0.87 -15.75
CA SER A 204 5.95 -0.75 -14.84
C SER A 204 5.94 -1.80 -13.73
N ALA A 205 6.83 -2.80 -13.76
CA ALA A 205 7.07 -3.71 -12.65
C ALA A 205 8.38 -4.48 -12.86
N SER A 206 8.99 -4.94 -11.78
CA SER A 206 10.07 -5.92 -11.84
C SER A 206 10.09 -6.75 -10.56
N ALA A 207 10.20 -8.07 -10.67
CA ALA A 207 10.22 -8.98 -9.54
C ALA A 207 11.14 -10.17 -9.82
N TYR A 208 11.81 -10.65 -8.79
CA TYR A 208 12.69 -11.82 -8.84
C TYR A 208 12.25 -12.81 -7.77
N ASP A 209 11.94 -14.03 -8.17
CA ASP A 209 11.35 -15.07 -7.32
C ASP A 209 12.37 -16.05 -6.71
N GLY A 210 13.67 -15.81 -6.92
CA GLY A 210 14.75 -16.72 -6.54
C GLY A 210 15.34 -17.49 -7.72
N GLU A 211 14.67 -17.51 -8.86
CA GLU A 211 15.12 -18.21 -10.07
C GLU A 211 15.03 -17.32 -11.31
N GLN A 212 13.91 -16.61 -11.47
CA GLN A 212 13.61 -15.81 -12.64
C GLN A 212 13.31 -14.36 -12.28
N LEU A 213 13.96 -13.45 -13.00
CA LEU A 213 13.62 -12.02 -13.02
C LEU A 213 12.54 -11.79 -14.07
N ARG A 214 11.38 -11.31 -13.64
CA ARG A 214 10.31 -10.84 -14.51
C ARG A 214 10.29 -9.32 -14.53
N VAL A 215 10.13 -8.76 -15.73
CA VAL A 215 10.07 -7.32 -15.97
C VAL A 215 8.85 -7.00 -16.82
N ARG A 216 7.96 -6.14 -16.32
CA ARG A 216 6.78 -5.68 -17.06
C ARG A 216 7.06 -4.36 -17.75
N LEU A 217 6.79 -4.34 -19.04
CA LEU A 217 6.77 -3.16 -19.89
C LEU A 217 5.32 -2.74 -20.13
N SER A 218 5.01 -1.46 -19.99
CA SER A 218 3.66 -0.92 -20.19
C SER A 218 3.68 0.43 -20.89
N GLY A 219 2.84 0.59 -21.92
CA GLY A 219 2.71 1.88 -22.59
C GLY A 219 2.05 1.77 -23.95
N ALA A 220 2.51 2.60 -24.89
CA ALA A 220 2.14 2.47 -26.30
C ALA A 220 2.75 1.19 -26.89
N GLN A 221 1.99 0.46 -27.70
CA GLN A 221 2.39 -0.82 -28.27
C GLN A 221 3.76 -0.74 -28.98
N ALA A 222 4.00 0.28 -29.80
CA ALA A 222 5.28 0.45 -30.50
C ALA A 222 6.47 0.63 -29.53
N ALA A 223 6.29 1.38 -28.44
CA ALA A 223 7.33 1.59 -27.43
C ALA A 223 7.63 0.31 -26.64
N VAL A 224 6.58 -0.42 -26.25
CA VAL A 224 6.72 -1.72 -25.55
C VAL A 224 7.46 -2.73 -26.44
N GLN A 225 7.07 -2.86 -27.70
CA GLN A 225 7.70 -3.79 -28.65
C GLN A 225 9.16 -3.40 -28.98
N ALA A 226 9.45 -2.10 -29.11
CA ALA A 226 10.81 -1.63 -29.29
C ALA A 226 11.69 -1.93 -28.07
N ALA A 227 11.21 -1.67 -26.86
CA ALA A 227 11.91 -1.99 -25.62
C ALA A 227 12.13 -3.49 -25.46
N ALA A 228 11.11 -4.32 -25.74
CA ALA A 228 11.21 -5.77 -25.65
C ALA A 228 12.32 -6.34 -26.54
N ARG A 229 12.41 -5.88 -27.80
CA ARG A 229 13.46 -6.31 -28.74
C ARG A 229 14.87 -5.92 -28.28
N GLN A 230 15.03 -4.77 -27.62
CA GLN A 230 16.33 -4.31 -27.14
C GLN A 230 16.75 -4.97 -25.82
N LEU A 231 15.80 -5.22 -24.92
CA LEU A 231 16.04 -5.82 -23.61
C LEU A 231 16.26 -7.33 -23.68
N GLY A 232 15.71 -7.99 -24.71
CA GLY A 232 15.75 -9.44 -24.90
C GLY A 232 15.03 -10.19 -23.77
N GLY A 233 15.33 -11.49 -23.64
CA GLY A 233 14.65 -12.37 -22.68
C GLY A 233 13.43 -13.04 -23.27
N ASP A 234 12.88 -14.01 -22.53
CA ASP A 234 11.74 -14.79 -22.98
C ASP A 234 10.45 -14.04 -22.68
N THR A 235 9.50 -14.06 -23.61
CA THR A 235 8.18 -13.47 -23.36
C THR A 235 7.40 -14.39 -22.43
N ASP A 236 7.04 -13.88 -21.24
CA ASP A 236 6.25 -14.62 -20.28
C ASP A 236 4.76 -14.45 -20.57
N VAL A 237 4.17 -15.47 -21.17
CA VAL A 237 2.74 -15.52 -21.51
C VAL A 237 1.83 -15.58 -20.27
N GLN A 238 2.37 -15.94 -19.10
CA GLN A 238 1.66 -15.96 -17.82
C GLN A 238 1.92 -14.68 -17.00
N GLY A 239 2.60 -13.68 -17.57
CA GLY A 239 2.99 -12.47 -16.86
C GLY A 239 1.82 -11.74 -16.20
N GLU A 240 0.67 -11.61 -16.87
CA GLU A 240 -0.52 -10.95 -16.29
C GLU A 240 -1.00 -11.65 -15.01
N CYS A 241 -1.15 -12.97 -15.05
CA CYS A 241 -1.50 -13.79 -13.89
C CYS A 241 -0.45 -13.65 -12.78
N PHE A 242 0.84 -13.71 -13.12
CA PHE A 242 1.93 -13.54 -12.16
C PHE A 242 1.86 -12.21 -11.42
N TRP A 243 1.65 -11.08 -12.12
CA TRP A 243 1.56 -9.77 -11.46
C TRP A 243 0.31 -9.61 -10.61
N GLN A 244 -0.82 -10.20 -11.04
CA GLN A 244 -2.04 -10.24 -10.24
C GLN A 244 -1.83 -11.05 -8.95
N ASP A 245 -1.20 -12.22 -9.05
CA ASP A 245 -0.94 -13.08 -7.91
C ASP A 245 0.18 -12.55 -7.01
N LEU A 246 1.17 -11.84 -7.54
CA LEU A 246 2.15 -11.12 -6.73
C LEU A 246 1.47 -10.02 -5.92
N ARG A 247 0.63 -9.19 -6.57
CA ARG A 247 -0.15 -8.15 -5.90
C ARG A 247 -1.01 -8.74 -4.79
N GLU A 248 -1.77 -9.79 -5.06
CA GLU A 248 -2.64 -10.43 -4.07
C GLU A 248 -1.93 -11.39 -3.12
N GLN A 249 -0.60 -11.53 -3.23
CA GLN A 249 0.23 -12.50 -2.49
C GLN A 249 -0.26 -13.96 -2.60
N ARG A 250 -0.70 -14.38 -3.79
CA ARG A 250 -1.19 -15.73 -4.10
C ARG A 250 -0.10 -16.67 -4.65
N LEU A 251 1.05 -16.14 -5.06
CA LEU A 251 2.20 -16.97 -5.46
C LEU A 251 2.60 -17.92 -4.33
N THR A 252 3.06 -19.12 -4.68
CA THR A 252 3.48 -20.17 -3.74
C THR A 252 4.41 -19.64 -2.65
N TYR A 253 5.35 -18.76 -3.03
CA TYR A 253 6.26 -18.10 -2.08
C TYR A 253 5.51 -17.43 -0.92
N PHE A 254 4.36 -16.79 -1.12
CA PHE A 254 3.64 -16.08 -0.04
C PHE A 254 2.68 -16.97 0.76
N GLN A 255 2.37 -18.17 0.27
CA GLN A 255 1.41 -19.09 0.87
C GLN A 255 2.02 -20.06 1.89
N GLN A 256 3.34 -20.29 1.83
CA GLN A 256 4.01 -21.14 2.82
C GLN A 256 3.96 -20.49 4.22
N PRO A 257 3.94 -21.29 5.30
CA PRO A 257 3.98 -20.78 6.68
C PRO A 257 5.33 -20.09 7.00
N GLY A 258 5.40 -19.45 8.17
CA GLY A 258 6.60 -18.78 8.67
C GLY A 258 6.46 -17.25 8.80
N ASN A 259 7.51 -16.61 9.33
CA ASN A 259 7.56 -15.16 9.44
C ASN A 259 7.95 -14.54 8.09
N LEU A 260 7.03 -13.79 7.51
CA LEU A 260 7.26 -13.02 6.29
C LEU A 260 7.67 -11.60 6.65
N TRP A 261 8.90 -11.26 6.34
CA TRP A 261 9.47 -9.94 6.53
C TRP A 261 9.39 -9.13 5.26
N ARG A 262 8.98 -7.87 5.40
CA ARG A 262 8.95 -6.85 4.36
C ARG A 262 10.07 -5.86 4.61
N ILE A 263 11.11 -5.94 3.80
CA ILE A 263 12.31 -5.11 3.91
C ILE A 263 12.32 -4.08 2.78
N SER A 264 12.47 -2.80 3.14
CA SER A 264 12.61 -1.72 2.17
C SER A 264 14.02 -1.17 2.26
N VAL A 265 14.71 -1.15 1.12
CA VAL A 265 16.09 -0.67 0.98
C VAL A 265 16.23 0.14 -0.31
N ALA A 266 17.38 0.78 -0.53
CA ALA A 266 17.66 1.34 -1.84
C ALA A 266 17.81 0.20 -2.88
N PRO A 267 17.38 0.38 -4.15
CA PRO A 267 17.51 -0.64 -5.20
C PRO A 267 18.93 -1.25 -5.30
N ALA A 268 19.93 -0.39 -5.21
CA ALA A 268 21.34 -0.76 -5.33
C ALA A 268 22.00 -1.26 -4.02
N SER A 269 21.24 -1.41 -2.93
CA SER A 269 21.79 -1.94 -1.67
C SER A 269 22.32 -3.37 -1.88
N ALA A 270 23.44 -3.71 -1.22
CA ALA A 270 23.99 -5.06 -1.25
C ALA A 270 23.00 -6.10 -0.71
N SER A 271 23.22 -7.37 -1.04
CA SER A 271 22.48 -8.48 -0.43
C SER A 271 22.67 -8.48 1.09
N LEU A 272 21.59 -8.74 1.82
CA LEU A 272 21.65 -8.83 3.28
C LEU A 272 22.09 -10.25 3.64
N SER A 273 23.12 -10.37 4.50
CA SER A 273 23.62 -11.65 5.00
C SER A 273 22.67 -12.24 6.05
N LEU A 274 21.46 -12.59 5.63
CA LEU A 274 20.44 -13.28 6.44
C LEU A 274 20.08 -14.60 5.73
N SER A 275 19.92 -15.66 6.50
CA SER A 275 19.45 -16.95 5.99
C SER A 275 17.95 -16.90 5.66
N GLY A 276 17.52 -17.71 4.69
CA GLY A 276 16.11 -17.83 4.31
C GLY A 276 15.82 -17.56 2.83
N ASP A 277 14.54 -17.59 2.50
CA ASP A 277 14.06 -17.49 1.12
C ASP A 277 13.72 -16.05 0.77
N TRP A 278 14.32 -15.57 -0.32
CA TRP A 278 14.21 -14.19 -0.77
C TRP A 278 13.31 -14.07 -1.99
N PHE A 279 12.49 -13.01 -2.00
CA PHE A 279 11.75 -12.57 -3.17
C PHE A 279 11.91 -11.06 -3.29
N LEU A 280 12.31 -10.56 -4.46
CA LEU A 280 12.54 -9.13 -4.69
C LEU A 280 11.43 -8.56 -5.57
N ASP A 281 11.03 -7.33 -5.30
CA ASP A 281 10.09 -6.53 -6.07
C ASP A 281 10.59 -5.06 -6.11
N TRP A 282 9.90 -4.19 -6.84
CA TRP A 282 10.18 -2.75 -6.92
C TRP A 282 11.61 -2.41 -7.36
N GLY A 283 12.13 -3.14 -8.34
CA GLY A 283 13.51 -2.98 -8.80
C GLY A 283 14.55 -3.39 -7.75
N GLY A 284 14.19 -4.26 -6.81
CA GLY A 284 15.05 -4.71 -5.71
C GLY A 284 14.97 -3.84 -4.45
N ALA A 285 14.19 -2.75 -4.47
CA ALA A 285 13.95 -1.89 -3.31
C ALA A 285 13.02 -2.52 -2.28
N LEU A 286 12.12 -3.42 -2.70
CA LEU A 286 11.30 -4.23 -1.81
C LEU A 286 11.84 -5.65 -1.80
N ARG A 287 12.19 -6.14 -0.62
CA ARG A 287 12.68 -7.51 -0.43
C ARG A 287 11.79 -8.19 0.58
N TRP A 288 11.18 -9.28 0.16
CA TRP A 288 10.50 -10.20 1.04
C TRP A 288 11.50 -11.26 1.49
N LEU A 289 11.48 -11.55 2.79
CA LEU A 289 12.32 -12.57 3.40
C LEU A 289 11.45 -13.49 4.25
N LYS A 290 11.55 -14.78 4.00
CA LYS A 290 11.06 -15.81 4.91
C LYS A 290 12.23 -16.43 5.63
N THR A 291 12.21 -16.34 6.96
CA THR A 291 13.36 -16.74 7.77
C THR A 291 12.94 -17.04 9.20
N GLU A 292 13.77 -17.86 9.86
CA GLU A 292 13.72 -18.12 11.29
C GLU A 292 14.76 -17.28 12.07
N GLU A 293 15.51 -16.41 11.38
CA GLU A 293 16.44 -15.48 12.02
C GLU A 293 15.71 -14.59 13.05
N PRO A 294 16.35 -14.27 14.19
CA PRO A 294 15.78 -13.37 15.18
C PRO A 294 15.47 -11.98 14.58
N ALA A 295 14.37 -11.38 15.02
CA ALA A 295 13.96 -10.04 14.57
C ALA A 295 15.07 -8.99 14.74
N GLU A 296 15.86 -9.09 15.82
CA GLU A 296 16.99 -8.20 16.07
C GLU A 296 18.05 -8.28 14.97
N ALA A 297 18.41 -9.49 14.51
CA ALA A 297 19.37 -9.69 13.43
C ALA A 297 18.87 -9.08 12.12
N ILE A 298 17.57 -9.24 11.82
CA ILE A 298 16.93 -8.70 10.61
C ILE A 298 16.94 -7.17 10.63
N HIS A 299 16.53 -6.57 11.76
CA HIS A 299 16.55 -5.11 11.95
C HIS A 299 17.98 -4.56 11.85
N ALA A 300 18.95 -5.21 12.49
CA ALA A 300 20.35 -4.78 12.45
C ALA A 300 20.95 -4.86 11.05
N ALA A 301 20.73 -5.96 10.32
CA ALA A 301 21.21 -6.13 8.95
C ALA A 301 20.58 -5.09 8.01
N THR A 302 19.29 -4.81 8.17
CA THR A 302 18.57 -3.84 7.35
C THR A 302 19.00 -2.41 7.64
N ALA A 303 19.22 -2.06 8.91
CA ALA A 303 19.68 -0.72 9.31
C ALA A 303 21.08 -0.39 8.77
N LYS A 304 21.98 -1.38 8.67
CA LYS A 304 23.34 -1.22 8.10
C LYS A 304 23.34 -0.70 6.66
N VAL A 305 22.26 -0.96 5.90
CA VAL A 305 22.11 -0.47 4.52
C VAL A 305 21.13 0.71 4.40
N GLY A 306 20.76 1.33 5.52
CA GLY A 306 19.83 2.47 5.57
C GLY A 306 18.37 2.11 5.26
N GLY A 307 18.01 0.82 5.35
CA GLY A 307 16.65 0.35 5.11
C GLY A 307 15.79 0.32 6.37
N TYR A 308 14.55 -0.16 6.22
CA TYR A 308 13.68 -0.56 7.33
C TYR A 308 13.03 -1.92 7.07
N ALA A 309 12.82 -2.68 8.14
CA ALA A 309 12.19 -4.00 8.09
C ALA A 309 10.90 -4.03 8.90
N VAL A 310 9.91 -4.75 8.39
CA VAL A 310 8.63 -4.97 9.07
C VAL A 310 8.27 -6.45 9.03
N CYS A 311 7.95 -7.06 10.17
CA CYS A 311 7.32 -8.37 10.20
C CYS A 311 5.88 -8.20 9.66
N PHE A 312 5.68 -8.59 8.41
CA PHE A 312 4.44 -8.32 7.67
C PHE A 312 3.35 -9.33 8.00
N ARG A 313 3.75 -10.59 8.17
CA ARG A 313 2.90 -11.70 8.62
C ARG A 313 3.74 -12.65 9.46
N GLY A 314 3.22 -13.11 10.59
CA GLY A 314 3.94 -14.02 11.47
C GLY A 314 3.49 -13.90 12.93
N ASN A 315 4.17 -14.63 13.81
CA ASN A 315 3.83 -14.67 15.23
C ASN A 315 4.44 -13.51 16.02
N ASN A 316 5.47 -12.85 15.49
CA ASN A 316 6.10 -11.72 16.15
C ASN A 316 5.27 -10.44 15.98
N LYS A 317 4.36 -10.20 16.93
CA LYS A 317 3.50 -9.00 16.98
C LYS A 317 4.08 -7.84 17.80
N THR A 318 5.16 -8.07 18.54
CA THR A 318 5.76 -7.08 19.46
C THR A 318 6.92 -6.32 18.84
N ASP A 319 7.82 -7.00 18.13
CA ASP A 319 9.02 -6.42 17.50
C ASP A 319 8.88 -6.30 15.98
N TRP A 320 7.63 -6.14 15.53
CA TRP A 320 7.27 -6.18 14.13
C TRP A 320 7.77 -4.95 13.34
N ILE A 321 8.07 -3.82 14.00
CA ILE A 321 8.69 -2.63 13.40
C ILE A 321 9.60 -1.93 14.42
N ARG A 322 10.75 -1.41 13.97
CA ARG A 322 11.60 -0.52 14.77
C ARG A 322 11.75 0.81 14.04
N LEU A 323 11.37 1.89 14.71
CA LEU A 323 11.55 3.25 14.22
C LEU A 323 12.67 3.95 14.99
N ASP A 324 13.32 4.89 14.33
CA ASP A 324 14.20 5.84 14.99
C ASP A 324 13.44 6.61 16.11
N PRO A 325 14.03 6.82 17.30
CA PRO A 325 13.37 7.49 18.41
C PRO A 325 12.83 8.89 18.10
N ALA A 326 13.52 9.67 17.27
CA ALA A 326 13.05 11.01 16.91
C ALA A 326 11.82 10.93 15.99
N LEU A 327 11.80 9.98 15.05
CA LEU A 327 10.63 9.71 14.22
C LEU A 327 9.44 9.19 15.04
N MET A 328 9.69 8.32 16.01
CA MET A 328 8.66 7.83 16.94
C MET A 328 8.05 8.99 17.75
N ALA A 329 8.88 9.88 18.31
CA ALA A 329 8.39 11.05 19.05
C ALA A 329 7.56 11.99 18.16
N LEU A 330 7.96 12.20 16.90
CA LEU A 330 7.18 12.97 15.94
C LEU A 330 5.82 12.32 15.64
N GLN A 331 5.80 11.02 15.39
CA GLN A 331 4.55 10.29 15.15
C GLN A 331 3.60 10.33 16.35
N GLN A 332 4.13 10.22 17.58
CA GLN A 332 3.33 10.36 18.80
C GLN A 332 2.70 11.75 18.92
N LYS A 333 3.45 12.81 18.60
CA LYS A 333 2.92 14.19 18.59
C LYS A 333 1.83 14.37 17.53
N ILE A 334 2.03 13.83 16.32
CA ILE A 334 1.02 13.87 15.27
C ILE A 334 -0.23 13.12 15.72
N ARG A 335 -0.09 11.90 16.26
CA ARG A 335 -1.22 11.13 16.76
C ARG A 335 -1.97 11.86 17.88
N ALA A 336 -1.26 12.47 18.82
CA ALA A 336 -1.88 13.25 19.89
C ALA A 336 -2.67 14.47 19.37
N ALA A 337 -2.26 15.06 18.24
CA ALA A 337 -2.99 16.17 17.62
C ALA A 337 -4.29 15.72 16.95
N PHE A 338 -4.33 14.51 16.37
CA PHE A 338 -5.52 13.97 15.70
C PHE A 338 -6.43 13.16 16.62
N ASP A 339 -5.87 12.47 17.60
CA ASP A 339 -6.56 11.56 18.52
C ASP A 339 -6.00 11.72 19.95
N PRO A 340 -6.26 12.87 20.61
CA PRO A 340 -5.74 13.16 21.94
C PRO A 340 -6.23 12.16 23.00
N LEU A 341 -7.40 11.54 22.77
CA LEU A 341 -8.01 10.55 23.64
C LEU A 341 -7.55 9.12 23.36
N LYS A 342 -6.69 8.91 22.35
CA LYS A 342 -6.16 7.60 21.93
C LYS A 342 -7.26 6.58 21.61
N LEU A 343 -8.38 7.04 21.04
CA LEU A 343 -9.54 6.21 20.73
C LEU A 343 -9.26 5.25 19.58
N PHE A 344 -8.49 5.66 18.57
CA PHE A 344 -8.48 4.94 17.30
C PHE A 344 -7.36 3.90 17.22
N ASN A 345 -7.76 2.63 17.05
CA ASN A 345 -6.87 1.50 16.83
C ASN A 345 -5.64 1.49 17.76
N PRO A 346 -5.79 1.64 19.09
CA PRO A 346 -4.66 1.61 20.03
C PRO A 346 -3.85 0.33 19.89
N GLY A 347 -2.53 0.44 20.01
CA GLY A 347 -1.58 -0.67 19.81
C GLY A 347 -1.19 -0.96 18.35
N ARG A 348 -1.90 -0.42 17.35
CA ARG A 348 -1.42 -0.44 15.96
C ARG A 348 -0.27 0.56 15.76
N LEU A 349 0.62 0.27 14.81
CA LEU A 349 1.87 1.02 14.53
C LEU A 349 2.91 0.90 15.65
N HIS A 350 2.66 1.51 16.81
CA HIS A 350 3.58 1.57 17.94
C HIS A 350 2.79 1.49 19.26
N ARG A 351 3.43 1.02 20.33
CA ARG A 351 2.86 1.02 21.69
C ARG A 351 3.07 2.37 22.37
#